data_AF-A0A9P6T735-F1
#
_entry.id   AF-A0A9P6T735-F1
#
_cell.length_a   1.000
_cell.length_b   1.000
_cell.length_c   1.000
_cell.angle_alpha   90.00
_cell.angle_beta   90.00
_cell.angle_gamma   90.00
#
_symmetry.space_group_name_H-M   'P 1'
#
loop_
_entity.id
_entity.type
_entity.pdbx_description
1 polymer ?
#
loop_
_entity_poly.entity_id
_entity_poly.type
_entity_poly.pdbx_seq_one_letter_code
_entity_poly.pdbx_strand_id
1 'polypeptide(L)'
;MASTTVSPTEYVPRHAYPVLDTDPHFKRVMSYLRGSDLATWAGLTAIVPAVLYGWDLSDRIPVTSPKTQARFYGLGGWLGFCGGFLMVYQKSCNRFLGWTENQREQELQEAEFTQLARSGKSIWGESTLQPWIQSTAHHNSQFAHMKFSTIPWFNFVNHPYHGVDVSKYYQDAKVWRQENGLEN
;
A
#
# COMPACT_ATOMS: atom_id res chain seq x y z
N MET A 1 18.56 4.17 36.96
CA MET A 1 17.53 4.77 36.11
C MET A 1 18.24 5.64 35.08
N ALA A 2 18.39 5.15 33.85
CA ALA A 2 19.10 5.88 32.81
C ALA A 2 18.20 7.01 32.29
N SER A 3 18.67 8.24 32.43
CA SER A 3 18.00 9.45 31.98
C SER A 3 18.20 9.58 30.47
N THR A 4 17.17 9.29 29.68
CA THR A 4 17.19 9.51 28.23
C THR A 4 16.92 10.98 27.95
N THR A 5 17.96 11.74 27.60
CA THR A 5 17.83 13.12 27.10
C THR A 5 17.37 13.06 25.64
N VAL A 6 16.05 13.17 25.43
CA VAL A 6 15.45 13.25 24.08
C VAL A 6 15.61 14.68 23.56
N SER A 7 16.13 14.82 22.34
CA SER A 7 16.28 16.11 21.65
C SER A 7 14.91 16.75 21.40
N PRO A 8 14.72 18.08 21.58
CA PRO A 8 13.42 18.74 21.42
C PRO A 8 12.84 18.68 19.99
N THR A 9 13.64 18.27 19.01
CA THR A 9 13.26 18.19 17.58
C THR A 9 13.08 16.76 17.07
N GLU A 10 13.26 15.74 17.93
CA GLU A 10 13.04 14.36 17.53
C GLU A 10 11.53 14.12 17.39
N TYR A 11 11.05 14.04 16.14
CA TYR A 11 9.67 13.68 15.83
C TYR A 11 9.41 12.27 16.36
N VAL A 12 8.84 12.18 17.56
CA VAL A 12 8.32 10.92 18.10
C VAL A 12 7.11 10.55 17.25
N PRO A 13 7.17 9.48 16.43
CA PRO A 13 6.03 9.10 15.62
C PRO A 13 4.84 8.85 16.55
N ARG A 14 3.72 9.53 16.34
CA ARG A 14 2.46 9.27 17.08
C ARG A 14 1.84 7.91 16.74
N HIS A 15 2.48 7.14 15.85
CA HIS A 15 2.06 5.84 15.37
C HIS A 15 2.85 4.74 16.08
N ALA A 16 2.22 3.59 16.30
CA ALA A 16 2.83 2.49 17.04
C ALA A 16 4.06 1.87 16.33
N TYR A 17 4.19 2.13 15.02
CA TYR A 17 5.27 1.63 14.17
C TYR A 17 5.83 2.77 13.29
N PRO A 18 7.09 2.68 12.84
CA PRO A 18 7.70 3.74 12.03
C PRO A 18 7.02 3.84 10.65
N VAL A 19 6.89 5.07 10.16
CA VAL A 19 6.36 5.35 8.82
C VAL A 19 7.44 5.03 7.79
N LEU A 20 7.06 4.25 6.77
CA LEU A 20 7.91 3.87 5.65
C LEU A 20 7.65 4.71 4.41
N ASP A 21 6.39 5.05 4.16
CA ASP A 21 5.94 5.80 2.99
C ASP A 21 4.50 6.30 3.21
N THR A 22 4.24 7.59 2.93
CA THR A 22 2.89 8.17 3.01
C THR A 22 2.01 7.94 1.78
N ASP A 23 2.62 7.65 0.62
CA ASP A 23 1.93 7.47 -0.65
C ASP A 23 2.63 6.41 -1.52
N PRO A 24 2.58 5.13 -1.11
CA PRO A 24 3.33 4.08 -1.76
C PRO A 24 2.85 3.81 -3.17
N HIS A 25 3.79 3.72 -4.10
CA HIS A 25 3.51 3.39 -5.50
C HIS A 25 2.82 2.01 -5.61
N PHE A 26 1.83 1.89 -6.50
CA PHE A 26 1.00 0.69 -6.69
C PHE A 26 1.81 -0.61 -6.74
N LYS A 27 2.89 -0.62 -7.52
CA LYS A 27 3.77 -1.79 -7.67
C LYS A 27 4.38 -2.23 -6.34
N ARG A 28 4.81 -1.29 -5.48
CA ARG A 28 5.39 -1.58 -4.17
C ARG A 28 4.35 -2.13 -3.21
N VAL A 29 3.15 -1.56 -3.20
CA VAL A 29 2.03 -2.07 -2.39
C VAL A 29 1.71 -3.52 -2.72
N MET A 30 1.70 -3.87 -4.01
CA MET A 30 1.41 -5.21 -4.49
C MET A 30 2.56 -6.20 -4.26
N SER A 31 3.83 -5.77 -4.39
CA SER A 31 4.97 -6.66 -4.12
C SER A 31 5.18 -6.93 -2.63
N TYR A 32 4.71 -6.04 -1.76
CA TYR A 32 4.81 -6.17 -0.29
C TYR A 32 3.60 -6.89 0.33
N LEU A 33 2.71 -7.47 -0.48
CA LEU A 33 1.62 -8.30 0.03
C LEU A 33 2.18 -9.51 0.80
N ARG A 34 1.60 -9.77 1.99
CA ARG A 34 1.92 -10.95 2.79
C ARG A 34 1.12 -12.15 2.29
N GLY A 35 1.58 -13.36 2.59
CA GLY A 35 0.79 -14.58 2.31
C GLY A 35 -0.59 -14.54 2.98
N SER A 36 -0.70 -13.92 4.15
CA SER A 36 -1.97 -13.69 4.84
C SER A 36 -2.89 -12.72 4.10
N ASP A 37 -2.36 -11.76 3.35
CA ASP A 37 -3.16 -10.87 2.52
C ASP A 37 -3.71 -11.63 1.31
N LEU A 38 -2.89 -12.46 0.66
CA LEU A 38 -3.36 -13.32 -0.44
C LEU A 38 -4.46 -14.29 0.04
N ALA A 39 -4.30 -14.87 1.23
CA ALA A 39 -5.34 -15.70 1.84
C ALA A 39 -6.62 -14.90 2.13
N THR A 40 -6.49 -13.65 2.62
CA THR A 40 -7.63 -12.74 2.82
C THR A 40 -8.33 -12.46 1.50
N TRP A 41 -7.59 -12.18 0.43
CA TRP A 41 -8.14 -11.88 -0.89
C TRP A 41 -8.89 -13.07 -1.49
N ALA A 42 -8.28 -14.26 -1.44
CA ALA A 42 -8.92 -15.50 -1.88
C ALA A 42 -10.18 -15.81 -1.04
N GLY A 43 -10.10 -15.63 0.28
CA GLY A 43 -11.24 -15.80 1.19
C GLY A 43 -12.39 -14.87 0.86
N LEU A 44 -12.12 -13.57 0.63
CA LEU A 44 -13.13 -12.58 0.26
C LEU A 44 -13.71 -12.81 -1.14
N THR A 45 -12.93 -13.38 -2.05
CA THR A 45 -13.41 -13.77 -3.38
C THR A 45 -14.43 -14.91 -3.29
N ALA A 46 -14.20 -15.87 -2.39
CA ALA A 46 -15.08 -17.02 -2.19
C ALA A 46 -16.27 -16.73 -1.26
N ILE A 47 -16.15 -15.79 -0.32
CA ILE A 47 -17.18 -15.56 0.70
C ILE A 47 -18.49 -15.02 0.08
N VAL A 48 -18.39 -14.12 -0.90
CA VAL A 48 -19.58 -13.52 -1.53
C VAL A 48 -20.43 -14.56 -2.26
N PRO A 49 -19.89 -15.37 -3.19
CA PRO A 49 -20.68 -16.42 -3.83
C PRO A 49 -21.14 -17.49 -2.83
N ALA A 50 -20.37 -17.80 -1.78
CA ALA A 50 -20.78 -18.74 -0.74
C ALA A 50 -22.00 -18.22 0.06
N VAL A 51 -22.02 -16.93 0.41
CA VAL A 51 -23.16 -16.29 1.08
C VAL A 51 -24.37 -16.27 0.15
N LEU A 52 -24.20 -15.94 -1.13
CA LEU A 52 -25.29 -15.97 -2.12
C LEU A 52 -25.87 -17.39 -2.27
N TYR A 53 -25.01 -18.40 -2.28
CA TYR A 53 -25.44 -19.80 -2.32
C TYR A 53 -26.18 -20.20 -1.03
N GLY A 54 -25.67 -19.81 0.14
CA GLY A 54 -26.35 -20.02 1.41
C GLY A 54 -27.73 -19.35 1.46
N TRP A 55 -27.87 -18.16 0.86
CA TRP A 55 -29.15 -17.49 0.72
C TRP A 55 -30.13 -18.27 -0.14
N ASP A 56 -29.69 -18.75 -1.30
CA ASP A 56 -30.49 -19.55 -2.25
C ASP A 56 -31.00 -20.87 -1.64
N LEU A 57 -30.26 -21.43 -0.67
CA LEU A 57 -30.71 -22.59 0.10
C LEU A 57 -31.87 -22.26 1.06
N SER A 58 -31.92 -21.03 1.59
CA SER A 58 -32.95 -20.59 2.54
C SER A 58 -34.20 -20.04 1.86
N ASP A 59 -34.03 -19.22 0.83
CA ASP A 59 -35.09 -18.66 0.01
C ASP A 59 -34.63 -18.68 -1.44
N ARG A 60 -35.34 -19.45 -2.27
CA ARG A 60 -34.92 -19.70 -3.64
C ARG A 60 -34.97 -18.41 -4.44
N ILE A 61 -33.82 -18.04 -4.99
CA ILE A 61 -33.76 -16.92 -5.92
C ILE A 61 -34.54 -17.35 -7.18
N PRO A 62 -35.46 -16.53 -7.72
CA PRO A 62 -36.31 -16.91 -8.85
C PRO A 62 -35.55 -16.90 -10.19
N VAL A 63 -34.39 -17.56 -10.24
CA VAL A 63 -33.55 -17.74 -11.42
C VAL A 63 -33.64 -19.21 -11.86
N THR A 64 -34.52 -19.50 -12.82
CA THR A 64 -34.81 -20.87 -13.26
C THR A 64 -33.75 -21.46 -14.19
N SER A 65 -32.94 -20.61 -14.83
CA SER A 65 -31.93 -21.05 -15.80
C SER A 65 -30.59 -21.33 -15.12
N PRO A 66 -30.00 -22.54 -15.25
CA PRO A 66 -28.72 -22.87 -14.64
C PRO A 66 -27.57 -21.99 -15.17
N LYS A 67 -27.66 -21.54 -16.42
CA LYS A 67 -26.70 -20.59 -17.01
C LYS A 67 -26.76 -19.21 -16.36
N THR A 68 -27.97 -18.74 -16.05
CA THR A 68 -28.18 -17.45 -15.39
C THR A 68 -27.77 -17.51 -13.93
N GLN A 69 -28.03 -18.62 -13.24
CA GLN A 69 -27.60 -18.84 -11.86
C GLN A 69 -26.06 -18.88 -11.74
N ALA A 70 -25.37 -19.56 -12.65
CA ALA A 70 -23.91 -19.55 -12.69
C ALA A 70 -23.32 -18.14 -12.91
N ARG A 71 -23.95 -17.33 -13.78
CA ARG A 71 -23.54 -15.92 -13.98
C ARG A 71 -23.78 -15.06 -12.75
N PHE A 72 -24.88 -15.30 -12.03
CA PHE A 72 -25.19 -14.59 -10.79
C PHE A 72 -24.13 -14.85 -9.71
N TYR A 73 -23.77 -16.13 -9.48
CA TYR A 73 -22.67 -16.47 -8.58
C TYR A 73 -21.32 -15.98 -9.07
N GLY A 74 -21.07 -16.02 -10.39
CA GLY A 74 -19.88 -15.44 -11.00
C GLY A 74 -19.74 -13.94 -10.75
N LEU A 75 -20.84 -13.19 -10.84
CA LEU A 75 -20.86 -11.76 -10.49
C LEU A 75 -20.56 -11.55 -9.00
N GLY A 76 -21.14 -12.37 -8.12
CA GLY A 76 -20.81 -12.37 -6.70
C GLY A 76 -19.32 -12.60 -6.44
N GLY A 77 -18.73 -13.60 -7.11
CA GLY A 77 -17.29 -13.85 -7.06
C GLY A 77 -16.45 -12.67 -7.55
N TRP A 78 -16.86 -12.02 -8.64
CA TRP A 78 -16.19 -10.82 -9.14
C TRP A 78 -16.27 -9.67 -8.13
N LEU A 79 -17.45 -9.38 -7.56
CA LEU A 79 -17.58 -8.35 -6.54
C LEU A 79 -16.73 -8.65 -5.29
N GLY A 80 -16.68 -9.92 -4.86
CA GLY A 80 -15.79 -10.37 -3.79
C GLY A 80 -14.31 -10.19 -4.12
N PHE A 81 -13.91 -10.46 -5.37
CA PHE A 81 -12.54 -10.26 -5.84
C PHE A 81 -12.15 -8.78 -5.91
N CYS A 82 -13.03 -7.88 -6.39
CA CYS A 82 -12.85 -6.42 -6.34
C CYS A 82 -12.70 -5.92 -4.89
N GLY A 83 -13.67 -6.26 -4.04
CA GLY A 83 -13.69 -5.79 -2.65
C GLY A 83 -12.51 -6.34 -1.86
N GLY A 84 -12.17 -7.61 -2.09
CA GLY A 84 -10.98 -8.24 -1.51
C GLY A 84 -9.70 -7.56 -1.94
N PHE A 85 -9.56 -7.19 -3.22
CA PHE A 85 -8.42 -6.45 -3.72
C PHE A 85 -8.25 -5.10 -3.01
N LEU A 86 -9.32 -4.31 -2.92
CA LEU A 86 -9.27 -3.00 -2.24
C LEU A 86 -8.92 -3.14 -0.75
N MET A 87 -9.46 -4.15 -0.08
CA MET A 87 -9.18 -4.45 1.32
C MET A 87 -7.70 -4.79 1.54
N VAL A 88 -7.12 -5.67 0.72
CA VAL A 88 -5.71 -6.06 0.88
C VAL A 88 -4.75 -4.95 0.49
N TYR A 89 -5.12 -4.14 -0.50
CA TYR A 89 -4.36 -2.94 -0.86
C TYR A 89 -4.34 -1.96 0.32
N GLN A 90 -5.49 -1.68 0.92
CA GLN A 90 -5.59 -0.80 2.09
C GLN A 90 -4.80 -1.34 3.29
N LYS A 91 -4.89 -2.65 3.58
CA LYS A 91 -4.08 -3.30 4.63
C LYS A 91 -2.59 -3.14 4.39
N SER A 92 -2.14 -3.24 3.15
CA SER A 92 -0.73 -3.05 2.78
C SER A 92 -0.30 -1.60 2.97
N CYS A 93 -1.09 -0.62 2.49
CA CYS A 93 -0.84 0.81 2.74
C CYS A 93 -0.77 1.16 4.24
N ASN A 94 -1.63 0.56 5.07
CA ASN A 94 -1.61 0.79 6.52
C ASN A 94 -0.30 0.33 7.18
N ARG A 95 0.39 -0.68 6.63
CA ARG A 95 1.74 -1.06 7.07
C ARG A 95 2.78 -0.02 6.67
N PHE A 96 2.69 0.55 5.48
CA PHE A 96 3.58 1.65 5.07
C PHE A 96 3.40 2.91 5.94
N LEU A 97 2.18 3.19 6.38
CA LEU A 97 1.89 4.29 7.31
C LEU A 97 2.28 4.02 8.77
N GLY A 98 2.76 2.81 9.10
CA GLY A 98 3.06 2.45 10.49
C GLY A 98 1.83 2.34 11.40
N TRP A 99 0.64 2.18 10.83
CA TRP A 99 -0.61 1.97 11.59
C TRP A 99 -0.76 0.53 12.09
N THR A 100 -0.09 -0.40 11.41
CA THR A 100 -0.01 -1.82 11.76
C THR A 100 1.45 -2.27 11.75
N GLU A 101 1.72 -3.41 12.39
CA GLU A 101 3.06 -4.01 12.42
C GLU A 101 3.66 -4.12 11.00
N ASN A 102 4.89 -3.63 10.85
CA ASN A 102 5.56 -3.49 9.57
C ASN A 102 7.06 -3.82 9.61
N GLN A 103 7.52 -4.66 10.55
CA GLN A 103 8.94 -4.99 10.71
C GLN A 103 9.50 -5.66 9.44
N ARG A 104 8.76 -6.63 8.89
CA ARG A 104 9.16 -7.30 7.63
C ARG A 104 9.32 -6.30 6.48
N GLU A 105 8.40 -5.34 6.36
CA GLU A 105 8.41 -4.33 5.31
C GLU A 105 9.56 -3.34 5.50
N GLN A 106 9.94 -3.01 6.74
CA GLN A 106 11.13 -2.22 7.04
C GLN A 106 12.39 -2.90 6.53
N GLU A 107 12.59 -4.19 6.86
CA GLU A 107 13.76 -4.96 6.44
C GLU A 107 13.84 -5.11 4.91
N LEU A 108 12.70 -5.37 4.25
CA LEU A 108 12.62 -5.45 2.79
C LEU A 108 12.96 -4.10 2.13
N GLN A 109 12.41 -3.01 2.66
CA GLN A 109 12.65 -1.66 2.13
C GLN A 109 14.10 -1.24 2.34
N GLU A 110 14.70 -1.56 3.49
CA GLU A 110 16.11 -1.28 3.75
C GLU A 110 17.04 -2.00 2.77
N ALA A 111 16.80 -3.29 2.52
CA ALA A 111 17.55 -4.05 1.54
C ALA A 111 17.39 -3.50 0.12
N GLU A 112 16.14 -3.21 -0.30
CA GLU A 112 15.82 -2.67 -1.62
C GLU A 112 16.45 -1.28 -1.83
N PHE A 113 16.28 -0.37 -0.87
CA PHE A 113 16.71 1.02 -1.01
C PHE A 113 18.23 1.15 -0.90
N THR A 114 18.87 0.35 -0.04
CA THR A 114 20.33 0.29 0.03
C THR A 114 20.90 -0.24 -1.28
N GLN A 115 20.26 -1.25 -1.90
CA GLN A 115 20.69 -1.76 -3.20
C GLN A 115 20.51 -0.71 -4.30
N LEU A 116 19.39 0.01 -4.33
CA LEU A 116 19.14 1.09 -5.28
C LEU A 116 20.17 2.21 -5.12
N ALA A 117 20.44 2.64 -3.89
CA ALA A 117 21.45 3.65 -3.56
C ALA A 117 22.86 3.22 -4.01
N ARG A 118 23.25 1.96 -3.75
CA ARG A 118 24.52 1.37 -4.24
C ARG A 118 24.60 1.35 -5.77
N SER A 119 23.48 1.10 -6.44
CA SER A 119 23.41 1.10 -7.90
C SER A 119 23.38 2.50 -8.52
N GLY A 120 23.28 3.56 -7.70
CA GLY A 120 23.15 4.94 -8.17
C GLY A 120 21.85 5.19 -8.94
N LYS A 121 20.79 4.44 -8.66
CA LYS A 121 19.44 4.68 -9.19
C LYS A 121 18.63 5.47 -8.17
N SER A 122 17.64 6.21 -8.66
CA SER A 122 16.69 6.92 -7.79
C SER A 122 15.93 5.94 -6.91
N ILE A 123 15.83 6.26 -5.61
CA ILE A 123 15.17 5.39 -4.62
C ILE A 123 13.68 5.23 -4.95
N TRP A 124 13.04 6.33 -5.36
CA TRP A 124 11.61 6.39 -5.69
C TRP A 124 11.33 6.17 -7.18
N GLY A 125 12.38 5.97 -7.98
CA GLY A 125 12.30 5.82 -9.43
C GLY A 125 12.26 7.15 -10.19
N GLU A 126 12.55 7.07 -11.48
CA GLU A 126 12.51 8.20 -12.42
C GLU A 126 11.07 8.41 -12.92
N SER A 127 10.69 9.67 -13.14
CA SER A 127 9.40 10.05 -13.71
C SER A 127 9.60 10.90 -14.95
N THR A 128 8.81 10.65 -15.99
CA THR A 128 8.82 11.45 -17.23
C THR A 128 8.00 12.74 -17.09
N LEU A 129 7.28 12.90 -15.97
CA LEU A 129 6.39 14.01 -15.71
C LEU A 129 7.15 15.22 -15.16
N GLN A 130 6.67 16.42 -15.47
CA GLN A 130 7.21 17.67 -14.92
C GLN A 130 7.00 17.73 -13.39
N PRO A 131 7.89 18.39 -12.61
CA PRO A 131 7.81 18.41 -11.15
C PRO A 131 6.46 18.91 -10.59
N TRP A 132 5.83 19.91 -11.23
CA TRP A 132 4.54 20.41 -10.79
C TRP A 132 3.40 19.38 -10.99
N ILE A 133 3.48 18.55 -12.03
CA ILE A 133 2.52 17.46 -12.27
C ILE A 133 2.73 16.37 -11.22
N GLN A 134 3.98 16.07 -10.86
CA GLN A 134 4.29 15.12 -9.78
C GLN A 134 3.73 15.59 -8.44
N SER A 135 3.86 16.88 -8.12
CA SER A 135 3.26 17.47 -6.92
C SER A 135 1.73 17.39 -6.95
N THR A 136 1.10 17.68 -8.10
CA THR A 136 -0.36 17.57 -8.26
C THR A 136 -0.84 16.12 -8.12
N ALA A 137 -0.09 15.17 -8.70
CA ALA A 137 -0.37 13.75 -8.59
C ALA A 137 -0.32 13.31 -7.13
N HIS A 138 0.76 13.66 -6.41
CA HIS A 138 0.91 13.37 -4.99
C HIS A 138 -0.25 13.90 -4.14
N HIS A 139 -0.67 15.15 -4.31
CA HIS A 139 -1.79 15.71 -3.55
C HIS A 139 -3.12 14.97 -3.80
N ASN A 140 -3.28 14.33 -4.97
CA ASN A 140 -4.46 13.52 -5.28
C ASN A 140 -4.36 12.09 -4.74
N SER A 141 -3.16 11.48 -4.71
CA SER A 141 -2.95 10.10 -4.27
C SER A 141 -2.67 9.95 -2.78
N GLN A 142 -2.15 10.98 -2.13
CA GLN A 142 -1.83 10.96 -0.70
C GLN A 142 -3.07 10.58 0.13
N PHE A 143 -2.94 9.51 0.92
CA PHE A 143 -4.03 8.93 1.73
C PHE A 143 -5.30 8.50 0.96
N ALA A 144 -5.24 8.37 -0.37
CA ALA A 144 -6.39 7.98 -1.18
C ALA A 144 -6.96 6.60 -0.81
N HIS A 145 -6.11 5.69 -0.30
CA HIS A 145 -6.52 4.37 0.17
C HIS A 145 -7.52 4.38 1.33
N MET A 146 -7.63 5.50 2.07
CA MET A 146 -8.66 5.66 3.12
C MET A 146 -10.05 5.97 2.56
N LYS A 147 -10.14 6.33 1.27
CA LYS A 147 -11.36 6.78 0.60
C LYS A 147 -11.86 5.77 -0.45
N PHE A 148 -11.42 4.52 -0.39
CA PHE A 148 -11.84 3.46 -1.30
C PHE A 148 -13.34 3.14 -1.28
N SER A 149 -14.05 3.52 -0.22
CA SER A 149 -15.52 3.47 -0.17
C SER A 149 -16.18 4.43 -1.17
N THR A 150 -15.50 5.51 -1.57
CA THR A 150 -16.00 6.51 -2.51
C THR A 150 -15.39 6.32 -3.90
N ILE A 151 -14.06 6.33 -4.00
CA ILE A 151 -13.34 6.23 -5.27
C ILE A 151 -12.06 5.38 -5.07
N PRO A 152 -11.85 4.33 -5.87
CA PRO A 152 -10.59 3.58 -5.87
C PRO A 152 -9.52 4.40 -6.62
N TRP A 153 -8.62 5.03 -5.87
CA TRP A 153 -7.54 5.85 -6.43
C TRP A 153 -6.17 5.40 -5.93
N PHE A 154 -5.20 5.29 -6.84
CA PHE A 154 -3.90 4.68 -6.58
C PHE A 154 -2.75 5.56 -7.08
N ASN A 155 -1.58 5.42 -6.47
CA ASN A 155 -0.36 6.07 -6.93
C ASN A 155 0.30 5.28 -8.07
N PHE A 156 0.37 5.89 -9.26
CA PHE A 156 1.08 5.39 -10.44
C PHE A 156 2.22 6.31 -10.90
N VAL A 157 2.54 7.34 -10.12
CA VAL A 157 3.54 8.35 -10.45
C VAL A 157 4.70 8.22 -9.50
N ASN A 158 5.91 8.06 -10.03
CA ASN A 158 7.12 8.22 -9.24
C ASN A 158 7.27 9.72 -8.93
N HIS A 159 7.30 10.08 -7.65
CA HIS A 159 7.46 11.46 -7.18
C HIS A 159 8.32 11.45 -5.92
N PRO A 160 9.00 12.55 -5.54
CA PRO A 160 9.86 12.56 -4.36
C PRO A 160 9.09 12.72 -3.03
N TYR A 161 7.78 12.97 -3.06
CA TYR A 161 6.99 13.34 -1.89
C TYR A 161 6.46 12.10 -1.12
N HIS A 162 7.31 11.49 -0.29
CA HIS A 162 6.96 10.28 0.48
C HIS A 162 6.95 10.46 2.01
N GLY A 163 7.23 11.67 2.50
CA GLY A 163 7.12 12.02 3.92
C GLY A 163 8.09 11.30 4.85
N VAL A 164 9.20 10.77 4.31
CA VAL A 164 10.22 10.02 5.06
C VAL A 164 11.62 10.45 4.66
N ASP A 165 12.55 10.43 5.62
CA ASP A 165 13.97 10.67 5.36
C ASP A 165 14.63 9.40 4.80
N VAL A 166 15.20 9.53 3.60
CA VAL A 166 15.93 8.47 2.88
C VAL A 166 17.44 8.55 3.06
N SER A 167 17.96 9.58 3.74
CA SER A 167 19.39 9.81 3.94
C SER A 167 20.11 8.60 4.56
N LYS A 168 19.43 7.92 5.50
CA LYS A 168 19.93 6.69 6.16
C LYS A 168 20.34 5.60 5.18
N TYR A 169 19.59 5.40 4.09
CA TYR A 169 19.88 4.34 3.12
C TYR A 169 21.14 4.64 2.30
N TYR A 170 21.44 5.91 2.06
CA TYR A 170 22.69 6.32 1.41
C TYR A 170 23.89 6.16 2.33
N GLN A 171 23.72 6.46 3.63
CA GLN A 171 24.73 6.23 4.65
C GLN A 171 25.06 4.74 4.77
N ASP A 172 24.05 3.87 4.83
CA ASP A 172 24.21 2.41 4.87
C ASP A 172 24.81 1.83 3.58
N ALA A 173 24.50 2.46 2.44
CA ALA A 173 25.12 2.17 1.16
C ALA A 173 26.59 2.63 1.09
N LYS A 174 27.06 3.48 2.02
CA LYS A 174 28.34 4.21 1.96
C LYS A 174 28.48 5.04 0.68
N VAL A 175 27.37 5.55 0.15
CA VAL A 175 27.31 6.37 -1.05
C VAL A 175 26.92 7.79 -0.65
N TRP A 176 27.75 8.78 -1.00
CA TRP A 176 27.51 10.20 -0.68
C TRP A 176 26.61 10.92 -1.70
N ARG A 177 25.55 10.27 -2.20
CA ARG A 177 24.64 10.91 -3.14
C ARG A 177 23.46 11.52 -2.39
N GLN A 178 23.44 12.85 -2.30
CA GLN A 178 22.22 13.61 -1.97
C GLN A 178 21.32 13.61 -3.21
N GLU A 179 20.21 12.88 -3.18
CA GLU A 179 19.13 13.15 -4.13
C GLU A 179 18.49 14.49 -3.75
N ASN A 180 18.98 15.55 -4.40
CA ASN A 180 18.45 16.91 -4.48
C ASN A 180 17.76 17.46 -3.22
N GLY A 181 18.44 18.43 -2.59
CA GLY A 181 17.98 19.14 -1.40
C GLY A 181 16.58 19.73 -1.53
N LEU A 182 15.63 19.10 -0.83
CA LEU A 182 14.45 19.74 -0.28
C LEU A 182 14.56 19.66 1.25
N GLU A 183 15.63 20.25 1.78
CA GLU A 183 15.52 20.98 3.03
C GLU A 183 14.74 22.26 2.71
N ASN A 184 13.47 22.28 3.11
CA ASN A 184 12.64 23.40 3.58
C ASN A 184 11.16 23.04 3.45
#